data_AF-A0A7J4UZ51-F1
#
_entry.id   AF-A0A7J4UZ51-F1
#
_cell.length_a   1.000
_cell.length_b   1.000
_cell.length_c   1.000
_cell.angle_alpha   90.00
_cell.angle_beta   90.00
_cell.angle_gamma   90.00
#
_symmetry.space_group_name_H-M   'P 1'
#
loop_
_entity.id
_entity.type
_entity.pdbx_description
1 polymer ?
#
loop_
_entity_poly.entity_id
_entity_poly.type
_entity_poly.pdbx_seq_one_letter_code
_entity_poly.pdbx_strand_id
1 'polypeptide(L)'
;MHYTETGTKGKDASSAPAFENVKDQIGYCGLWCGSCAVGNGTIGELAGRLEKLTKDYGIEEWGPEGIDYMGLHKSLASIHTLPPCPGCLKGGGRTNCEIRACATDKHLGECAECKDSETCKNLEILHHMCSGALGVGMMVKEKKGNRSEFLKKGKAELKRRHREG
;
A
#
# COMPACT_ATOMS: atom_id res chain seq x y z
N MET A 1 10.41 -45.70 -11.71
CA MET A 1 10.00 -44.85 -10.57
C MET A 1 9.15 -43.73 -11.11
N HIS A 2 7.85 -43.78 -10.86
CA HIS A 2 6.90 -42.77 -11.30
C HIS A 2 7.02 -41.55 -10.38
N TYR A 3 7.45 -40.42 -10.93
CA TYR A 3 7.31 -39.14 -10.24
C TYR A 3 5.84 -38.73 -10.34
N THR A 4 5.11 -38.86 -9.23
CA THR A 4 3.80 -38.23 -9.07
C THR A 4 4.02 -36.75 -8.87
N GLU A 5 3.66 -35.96 -9.87
CA GLU A 5 3.50 -34.51 -9.78
C GLU A 5 2.42 -34.19 -8.74
N THR A 6 2.82 -33.98 -7.49
CA THR A 6 1.96 -33.28 -6.53
C THR A 6 2.03 -31.80 -6.86
N GLY A 7 1.23 -31.41 -7.86
CA GLY A 7 0.93 -30.02 -8.15
C GLY A 7 0.24 -29.40 -6.94
N THR A 8 1.03 -28.81 -6.05
CA THR A 8 0.52 -27.76 -5.16
C THR A 8 0.25 -26.57 -6.06
N LYS A 9 -0.99 -26.47 -6.54
CA LYS A 9 -1.54 -25.19 -6.98
C LYS A 9 -1.41 -24.25 -5.79
N GLY A 10 -0.32 -23.49 -5.74
CA GLY A 10 -0.20 -22.31 -4.92
C GLY A 10 -1.37 -21.43 -5.32
N LYS A 11 -2.41 -21.42 -4.51
CA LYS A 11 -3.35 -20.32 -4.53
C LYS A 11 -2.49 -19.13 -4.14
N ASP A 12 -2.23 -18.25 -5.09
CA ASP A 12 -1.77 -16.89 -4.85
C ASP A 12 -2.81 -16.23 -3.94
N ALA A 13 -2.68 -16.46 -2.63
CA ALA A 13 -3.41 -15.79 -1.59
C ALA A 13 -2.75 -14.43 -1.46
N SER A 14 -3.04 -13.59 -2.46
CA SER A 14 -2.76 -12.18 -2.41
C SER A 14 -3.24 -11.61 -1.07
N SER A 15 -2.59 -10.56 -0.63
CA SER A 15 -3.18 -9.27 -0.22
C SER A 15 -4.71 -9.04 -0.31
N ALA A 16 -5.55 -9.90 -0.89
CA ALA A 16 -7.00 -9.78 -1.05
C ALA A 16 -7.73 -9.32 0.23
N PRO A 17 -7.56 -9.90 1.44
CA PRO A 17 -8.27 -9.38 2.62
C PRO A 17 -7.88 -7.94 2.96
N ALA A 18 -6.59 -7.60 2.83
CA ALA A 18 -6.06 -6.26 3.12
C ALA A 18 -6.53 -5.25 2.06
N PHE A 19 -6.40 -5.59 0.78
CA PHE A 19 -6.87 -4.77 -0.33
C PHE A 19 -8.38 -4.54 -0.24
N GLU A 20 -9.18 -5.58 -0.01
CA GLU A 20 -10.64 -5.47 0.14
C GLU A 20 -11.03 -4.50 1.27
N ASN A 21 -10.24 -4.42 2.35
CA ASN A 21 -10.47 -3.48 3.44
C ASN A 21 -10.27 -2.00 3.02
N VAL A 22 -9.40 -1.71 2.04
CA VAL A 22 -9.01 -0.33 1.67
C VAL A 22 -9.40 0.09 0.24
N LYS A 23 -9.85 -0.84 -0.61
CA LYS A 23 -10.03 -0.62 -2.07
C LYS A 23 -11.04 0.47 -2.43
N ASP A 24 -11.93 0.84 -1.52
CA ASP A 24 -12.96 1.88 -1.73
C ASP A 24 -12.68 3.18 -0.96
N GLN A 25 -11.50 3.26 -0.33
CA GLN A 25 -11.17 4.35 0.58
C GLN A 25 -10.19 5.34 -0.05
N ILE A 26 -10.62 6.59 -0.13
CA ILE A 26 -9.79 7.75 -0.43
C ILE A 26 -9.63 8.52 0.87
N GLY A 27 -8.39 8.82 1.26
CA GLY A 27 -8.12 9.60 2.46
C GLY A 27 -8.47 11.08 2.27
N TYR A 28 -8.48 11.84 3.38
CA TYR A 28 -8.79 13.27 3.36
C TYR A 28 -7.94 14.08 2.36
N CYS A 29 -6.72 13.63 2.08
CA CYS A 29 -5.84 14.27 1.12
C CYS A 29 -6.08 13.90 -0.36
N GLY A 30 -7.03 13.02 -0.67
CA GLY A 30 -7.26 12.50 -2.01
C GLY A 30 -6.45 11.25 -2.37
N LEU A 31 -5.55 10.78 -1.50
CA LEU A 31 -4.80 9.53 -1.72
C LEU A 31 -5.72 8.30 -1.64
N TRP A 32 -5.63 7.42 -2.63
CA TRP A 32 -6.34 6.15 -2.62
C TRP A 32 -5.60 5.10 -1.81
N CYS A 33 -6.19 4.68 -0.67
CA CYS A 33 -5.57 3.69 0.22
C CYS A 33 -5.38 2.31 -0.46
N GLY A 34 -6.19 1.97 -1.47
CA GLY A 34 -6.01 0.76 -2.27
C GLY A 34 -4.72 0.72 -3.09
N SER A 35 -4.13 1.88 -3.38
CA SER A 35 -2.82 1.98 -4.05
C SER A 35 -1.63 2.02 -3.09
N CYS A 36 -1.87 2.08 -1.78
CA CYS A 36 -0.82 2.11 -0.76
C CYS A 36 -0.32 0.70 -0.46
N ALA A 37 0.98 0.44 -0.65
CA ALA A 37 1.58 -0.89 -0.41
C ALA A 37 1.46 -1.39 1.05
N VAL A 38 1.30 -0.47 2.02
CA VAL A 38 1.02 -0.80 3.43
C VAL A 38 -0.46 -1.15 3.64
N GLY A 39 -1.36 -0.41 2.98
CA GLY A 39 -2.81 -0.58 3.15
C GLY A 39 -3.36 -1.78 2.39
N ASN A 40 -2.89 -1.99 1.16
CA ASN A 40 -3.31 -3.12 0.34
C ASN A 40 -2.60 -4.43 0.71
N GLY A 41 -1.58 -4.40 1.60
CA GLY A 41 -0.87 -5.60 2.07
C GLY A 41 0.31 -6.05 1.22
N THR A 42 0.66 -5.35 0.13
CA THR A 42 1.78 -5.73 -0.75
C THR A 42 3.11 -5.86 -0.02
N ILE A 43 3.42 -4.99 0.95
CA ILE A 43 4.69 -5.07 1.70
C ILE A 43 4.82 -6.40 2.46
N GLY A 44 3.78 -6.79 3.19
CA GLY A 44 3.79 -8.03 3.97
C GLY A 44 3.87 -9.27 3.07
N GLU A 45 3.16 -9.24 1.94
CA GLU A 45 3.20 -10.30 0.94
C GLU A 45 4.61 -10.48 0.34
N LEU A 46 5.23 -9.38 -0.11
CA LEU A 46 6.58 -9.41 -0.70
C LEU A 46 7.64 -9.82 0.32
N ALA A 47 7.52 -9.38 1.58
CA ALA A 47 8.46 -9.78 2.63
C ALA A 47 8.42 -11.29 2.88
N GLY A 48 7.22 -11.88 2.97
CA GLY A 48 7.06 -13.34 3.13
C GLY A 48 7.55 -14.12 1.90
N ARG A 49 7.26 -13.62 0.68
CA ARG A 49 7.77 -14.25 -0.55
C ARG A 49 9.29 -14.23 -0.62
N LEU A 50 9.92 -13.09 -0.30
CA LEU A 50 11.37 -12.96 -0.31
C LEU A 50 12.01 -13.86 0.76
N GLU A 51 11.45 -13.90 1.97
CA GLU A 51 11.92 -14.77 3.05
C GLU A 51 11.87 -16.25 2.68
N LYS A 52 10.79 -16.67 2.02
CA LYS A 52 10.66 -18.04 1.50
C LYS A 52 11.70 -18.32 0.41
N LEU A 53 11.86 -17.42 -0.57
CA LEU A 53 12.81 -17.60 -1.66
C LEU A 53 14.25 -17.66 -1.17
N THR A 54 14.64 -16.81 -0.23
CA THR A 54 16.01 -16.79 0.30
C THR A 54 16.36 -18.09 1.02
N LYS A 55 15.39 -18.68 1.72
CA LYS A 55 15.52 -19.99 2.39
C LYS A 55 15.52 -21.15 1.41
N ASP A 56 14.54 -21.22 0.52
CA ASP A 56 14.35 -22.35 -0.39
C ASP A 56 15.54 -22.55 -1.34
N TYR A 57 16.16 -21.45 -1.76
CA TYR A 57 17.34 -21.48 -2.64
C TYR A 57 18.66 -21.54 -1.87
N GLY A 58 18.64 -21.58 -0.53
CA GLY A 58 19.85 -21.60 0.29
C GLY A 58 20.78 -20.43 -0.02
N ILE A 59 20.24 -19.21 -0.17
CA ILE A 59 21.05 -18.04 -0.56
C ILE A 59 22.20 -17.80 0.42
N GLU A 60 22.04 -18.19 1.68
CA GLU A 60 23.13 -18.13 2.67
C GLU A 60 24.37 -18.95 2.30
N GLU A 61 24.24 -19.97 1.44
CA GLU A 61 25.34 -20.85 1.03
C GLU A 61 26.16 -20.30 -0.14
N TRP A 62 25.57 -19.45 -0.99
CA TRP A 62 26.19 -18.98 -2.25
C TRP A 62 26.05 -17.48 -2.52
N GLY A 63 25.30 -16.77 -1.69
CA GLY A 63 25.05 -15.34 -1.79
C GLY A 63 26.20 -14.48 -1.28
N PRO A 64 26.02 -13.15 -1.23
CA PRO A 64 27.04 -12.24 -0.74
C PRO A 64 27.51 -12.57 0.67
N GLU A 65 28.83 -12.54 0.86
CA GLU A 65 29.46 -12.62 2.18
C GLU A 65 29.17 -11.36 3.01
N GLY A 66 29.19 -11.49 4.34
CA GLY A 66 28.98 -10.36 5.27
C GLY A 66 27.51 -10.01 5.56
N ILE A 67 26.55 -10.76 5.01
CA ILE A 67 25.13 -10.65 5.35
C ILE A 67 24.81 -11.56 6.54
N ASP A 68 24.13 -11.00 7.56
CA ASP A 68 23.48 -11.79 8.60
C ASP A 68 22.15 -12.35 8.07
N TYR A 69 22.19 -13.53 7.46
CA TYR A 69 21.00 -14.18 6.89
C TYR A 69 19.95 -14.55 7.94
N MET A 70 20.37 -14.92 9.16
CA MET A 70 19.46 -15.19 10.26
C MET A 70 18.70 -13.91 10.65
N GLY A 71 19.41 -12.80 10.80
CA GLY A 71 18.84 -11.48 11.05
C GLY A 71 17.93 -11.00 9.92
N LEU A 72 18.31 -11.24 8.67
CA LEU A 72 17.51 -10.94 7.49
C LEU A 72 16.18 -11.70 7.51
N HIS A 73 16.21 -13.03 7.69
CA HIS A 73 15.01 -13.85 7.75
C HIS A 73 14.07 -13.42 8.88
N LYS A 74 14.61 -13.13 10.07
CA LYS A 74 13.82 -12.63 11.20
C LYS A 74 13.16 -11.29 10.88
N SER A 75 13.87 -10.39 10.21
CA SER A 75 13.35 -9.08 9.81
C SER A 75 12.23 -9.21 8.77
N LEU A 76 12.43 -10.04 7.74
CA LEU A 76 11.41 -10.28 6.71
C LEU A 76 10.15 -10.96 7.29
N ALA A 77 10.32 -11.95 8.17
CA ALA A 77 9.21 -12.57 8.89
C ALA A 77 8.44 -11.54 9.74
N SER A 78 9.15 -10.63 10.41
CA SER A 78 8.51 -9.57 11.20
C SER A 78 7.69 -8.62 10.32
N ILE A 79 8.23 -8.20 9.17
CA ILE A 79 7.51 -7.36 8.19
C ILE A 79 6.31 -8.11 7.61
N HIS A 80 6.45 -9.40 7.31
CA HIS A 80 5.36 -10.24 6.81
C HIS A 80 4.15 -10.25 7.77
N THR A 81 4.42 -10.31 9.08
CA THR A 81 3.38 -10.32 10.12
C THR A 81 2.84 -8.93 10.50
N LEU A 82 3.36 -7.86 9.89
CA LEU A 82 2.90 -6.51 10.18
C LEU A 82 1.42 -6.38 9.79
N PRO A 83 0.54 -5.91 10.69
CA PRO A 83 -0.86 -5.72 10.34
C PRO A 83 -0.98 -4.67 9.23
N PRO A 84 -1.77 -4.94 8.17
CA PRO A 84 -2.02 -3.96 7.12
C PRO A 84 -2.64 -2.68 7.69
N CYS A 85 -2.31 -1.54 7.08
CA CYS A 85 -2.92 -0.27 7.48
C CYS A 85 -4.44 -0.34 7.23
N PRO A 86 -5.29 -0.02 8.23
CA PRO A 86 -6.74 -0.13 8.08
C PRO A 86 -7.31 0.91 7.10
N GLY A 87 -6.53 1.93 6.74
CA GLY A 87 -6.91 3.05 5.90
C GLY A 87 -7.14 4.34 6.71
N CYS A 88 -6.84 5.48 6.08
CA CYS A 88 -6.97 6.84 6.63
C CYS A 88 -8.29 7.12 7.38
N LEU A 89 -9.43 6.78 6.80
CA LEU A 89 -10.77 7.03 7.39
C LEU A 89 -11.13 6.04 8.51
N LYS A 90 -10.30 5.01 8.71
CA LYS A 90 -10.45 3.98 9.76
C LYS A 90 -9.35 4.11 10.83
N GLY A 91 -8.75 5.29 10.98
CA GLY A 91 -7.70 5.57 11.96
C GLY A 91 -6.27 5.24 11.50
N GLY A 92 -6.09 4.79 10.25
CA GLY A 92 -4.77 4.54 9.68
C GLY A 92 -4.02 5.78 9.20
N GLY A 93 -2.84 5.57 8.62
CA GLY A 93 -1.95 6.63 8.15
C GLY A 93 -1.14 7.29 9.28
N ARG A 94 -0.49 8.42 8.99
CA ARG A 94 0.34 9.15 9.97
C ARG A 94 -0.52 9.62 11.14
N THR A 95 -0.11 9.37 12.38
CA THR A 95 -0.87 9.70 13.62
C THR A 95 -1.19 11.20 13.72
N ASN A 96 -0.20 12.05 13.49
CA ASN A 96 -0.34 13.51 13.56
C ASN A 96 -0.46 14.09 12.14
N CYS A 97 -1.53 13.75 11.43
CA CYS A 97 -1.80 14.25 10.09
C CYS A 97 -2.57 15.57 10.13
N GLU A 98 -1.92 16.64 9.68
CA GLU A 98 -2.43 18.02 9.65
C GLU A 98 -3.62 18.16 8.68
N ILE A 99 -3.59 17.40 7.57
CA ILE A 99 -4.69 17.38 6.59
C ILE A 99 -5.93 16.73 7.18
N ARG A 100 -5.78 15.62 7.90
CA ARG A 100 -6.89 14.96 8.60
C ARG A 100 -7.47 15.87 9.67
N ALA A 101 -6.63 16.45 10.52
CA ALA A 101 -7.10 17.37 11.55
C ALA A 101 -7.92 18.52 10.95
N CYS A 102 -7.38 19.19 9.93
CA CYS A 102 -8.06 20.30 9.26
C CYS A 102 -9.38 19.90 8.58
N ALA A 103 -9.41 18.75 7.88
CA ALA A 103 -10.63 18.28 7.23
C ALA A 103 -11.72 17.91 8.27
N THR A 104 -11.33 17.24 9.36
CA THR A 104 -12.25 16.91 10.46
C THR A 104 -12.80 18.18 11.12
N ASP A 105 -11.95 19.16 11.45
CA ASP A 105 -12.35 20.43 12.09
C ASP A 105 -13.31 21.23 11.21
N LYS A 106 -13.15 21.14 9.88
CA LYS A 106 -14.03 21.79 8.89
C LYS A 106 -15.20 20.92 8.44
N HIS A 107 -15.37 19.72 8.99
CA HIS A 107 -16.38 18.74 8.58
C HIS A 107 -16.39 18.41 7.07
N LEU A 108 -15.19 18.30 6.47
CA LEU A 108 -15.00 17.97 5.07
C LEU A 108 -14.72 16.47 4.89
N GLY A 109 -15.29 15.86 3.85
CA GLY A 109 -14.97 14.48 3.48
C GLY A 109 -13.59 14.38 2.82
N GLU A 110 -13.23 15.40 2.04
CA GLU A 110 -11.94 15.48 1.35
C GLU A 110 -11.45 16.94 1.34
N CYS A 111 -10.13 17.16 1.41
CA CYS A 111 -9.50 18.47 1.32
C CYS A 111 -9.85 19.19 0.00
N ALA A 112 -10.12 18.42 -1.06
CA ALA A 112 -10.63 18.89 -2.35
C ALA A 112 -11.93 19.70 -2.26
N GLU A 113 -12.75 19.48 -1.22
CA GLU A 113 -14.03 20.18 -1.00
C GLU A 113 -13.82 21.56 -0.34
N CYS A 114 -12.62 21.85 0.15
CA CYS A 114 -12.30 23.11 0.81
C CYS A 114 -12.31 24.28 -0.20
N LYS A 115 -13.08 25.33 0.13
CA LYS A 115 -13.21 26.55 -0.68
C LYS A 115 -12.04 27.52 -0.48
N ASP A 116 -11.36 27.45 0.67
CA ASP A 116 -10.27 28.37 1.05
C ASP A 116 -8.89 27.93 0.51
N SER A 117 -8.83 27.29 -0.67
CA SER A 117 -7.58 26.66 -1.12
C SER A 117 -6.44 27.65 -1.41
N GLU A 118 -6.76 28.90 -1.76
CA GLU A 118 -5.78 29.91 -2.13
C GLU A 118 -4.99 30.47 -0.93
N THR A 119 -5.58 30.44 0.26
CA THR A 119 -4.97 30.95 1.52
C THR A 119 -4.69 29.82 2.51
N CYS A 120 -4.72 28.56 2.04
CA CYS A 120 -4.63 27.40 2.91
C CYS A 120 -3.21 27.19 3.44
N LYS A 121 -3.02 27.35 4.76
CA LYS A 121 -1.76 27.08 5.45
C LYS A 121 -1.22 25.65 5.30
N ASN A 122 -2.09 24.70 4.93
CA ASN A 122 -1.72 23.28 4.77
C ASN A 122 -1.38 22.91 3.32
N LEU A 123 -1.41 23.87 2.38
CA LEU A 123 -1.24 23.61 0.95
C LEU A 123 0.12 22.95 0.66
N GLU A 124 1.20 23.48 1.20
CA GLU A 124 2.55 22.93 0.99
C GLU A 124 2.68 21.49 1.49
N ILE A 125 2.16 21.19 2.67
CA ILE A 125 2.17 19.84 3.25
C ILE A 125 1.33 18.88 2.38
N LEU A 126 0.16 19.31 1.91
CA LEU A 126 -0.67 18.52 1.01
C LEU A 126 0.08 18.18 -0.28
N HIS A 127 0.72 19.17 -0.90
CA HIS A 127 1.50 18.99 -2.12
C HIS A 127 2.68 18.05 -1.90
N HIS A 128 3.45 18.23 -0.82
CA HIS A 128 4.60 17.40 -0.49
C HIS A 128 4.21 15.93 -0.31
N MET A 129 3.15 15.64 0.45
CA MET A 129 2.71 14.27 0.67
C MET A 129 2.12 13.64 -0.60
N CYS A 130 1.34 14.39 -1.39
CA CYS A 130 0.78 13.86 -2.64
C CYS A 130 1.86 13.60 -3.70
N SER A 131 2.86 14.49 -3.83
CA SER A 131 3.96 14.29 -4.79
C SER A 131 4.85 13.11 -4.39
N GLY A 132 5.16 12.95 -3.10
CA GLY A 132 5.89 11.78 -2.59
C GLY A 132 5.15 10.47 -2.86
N ALA A 133 3.83 10.45 -2.62
CA ALA A 133 3.01 9.28 -2.90
C ALA A 133 2.95 8.93 -4.40
N LEU A 134 2.80 9.94 -5.27
CA LEU A 134 2.87 9.74 -6.72
C LEU A 134 4.23 9.18 -7.16
N GLY A 135 5.33 9.64 -6.54
CA GLY A 135 6.69 9.17 -6.83
C GLY A 135 6.91 7.69 -6.55
N VAL A 136 6.15 7.09 -5.64
CA VAL A 136 6.15 5.64 -5.38
C VAL A 136 4.99 4.90 -6.06
N GLY A 137 4.33 5.53 -7.03
CA GLY A 137 3.30 4.92 -7.86
C GLY A 137 1.90 4.83 -7.24
N MET A 138 1.66 5.50 -6.10
CA MET A 138 0.31 5.63 -5.54
C MET A 138 -0.56 6.54 -6.41
N MET A 139 -1.87 6.45 -6.20
CA MET A 139 -2.86 7.21 -6.98
C MET A 139 -3.54 8.26 -6.10
N VAL A 140 -3.63 9.49 -6.63
CA VAL A 140 -4.29 10.64 -5.99
C VAL A 140 -5.52 11.00 -6.83
N LYS A 141 -6.69 11.17 -6.21
CA LYS A 141 -7.89 11.67 -6.88
C LYS A 141 -7.75 13.16 -7.14
N GLU A 142 -8.05 13.59 -8.35
CA GLU A 142 -8.15 15.00 -8.69
C GLU A 142 -9.31 15.71 -7.97
N LYS A 143 -9.16 17.02 -7.74
CA LYS A 143 -10.15 17.87 -7.04
C LYS A 143 -11.54 17.77 -7.66
N LYS A 144 -11.64 17.77 -9.00
CA LYS A 144 -12.91 17.70 -9.75
C LYS A 144 -13.24 16.29 -10.27
N GLY A 145 -12.45 15.28 -9.94
CA GLY A 145 -12.62 13.92 -10.46
C GLY A 145 -13.79 13.18 -9.80
N ASN A 146 -14.52 12.39 -10.60
CA ASN A 146 -15.57 11.50 -10.12
C ASN A 146 -14.96 10.36 -9.29
N ARG A 147 -15.42 10.21 -8.04
CA ARG A 147 -14.90 9.20 -7.10
C ARG A 147 -15.03 7.77 -7.62
N SER A 148 -16.22 7.39 -8.11
CA SER A 148 -16.51 6.03 -8.56
C SER A 148 -15.67 5.67 -9.78
N GLU A 149 -15.56 6.60 -10.73
CA GLU A 149 -14.74 6.43 -11.92
C GLU A 149 -13.26 6.29 -11.57
N PHE A 150 -12.75 7.14 -10.68
CA PHE A 150 -11.37 7.08 -10.20
C PHE A 150 -11.05 5.73 -9.53
N LEU A 151 -11.92 5.26 -8.63
CA LEU A 151 -11.75 3.96 -7.98
C LEU A 151 -11.80 2.80 -8.98
N LYS A 152 -12.72 2.85 -9.95
CA LYS A 152 -12.83 1.83 -11.02
C LYS A 152 -11.56 1.77 -11.86
N LYS A 153 -11.07 2.91 -12.33
CA LYS A 153 -9.82 3.02 -13.10
C LYS A 153 -8.63 2.55 -12.27
N GLY A 154 -8.53 2.98 -11.02
CA GLY A 154 -7.47 2.58 -10.11
C GLY A 154 -7.41 1.07 -9.89
N LYS A 155 -8.55 0.43 -9.63
CA LYS A 155 -8.63 -1.04 -9.46
C LYS A 155 -8.20 -1.78 -10.72
N ALA A 156 -8.61 -1.30 -11.90
CA ALA A 156 -8.21 -1.90 -13.16
C ALA A 156 -6.70 -1.79 -13.41
N GLU A 157 -6.13 -0.61 -13.15
CA GLU A 157 -4.69 -0.34 -13.30
C GLU A 157 -3.86 -1.16 -12.32
N LEU A 158 -4.25 -1.24 -11.04
CA LEU A 158 -3.54 -2.04 -10.06
C LEU A 158 -3.54 -3.54 -10.44
N LYS A 159 -4.68 -4.06 -10.90
CA LYS A 159 -4.79 -5.44 -11.40
C LYS A 159 -3.95 -5.69 -12.65
N ARG A 160 -3.69 -4.66 -13.47
CA ARG A 160 -2.80 -4.76 -14.63
C ARG A 160 -1.35 -4.87 -14.16
N ARG A 161 -0.90 -4.00 -13.26
CA ARG A 161 0.46 -4.03 -12.67
C ARG A 161 0.81 -5.37 -12.03
N HIS A 162 -0.12 -5.97 -11.27
CA HIS A 162 0.08 -7.30 -10.66
C HIS A 162 0.17 -8.46 -11.65
N ARG A 163 -0.25 -8.29 -12.91
CA ARG A 163 -0.14 -9.32 -13.94
C ARG A 163 1.13 -9.21 -14.77
N GLU A 164 1.78 -8.06 -14.72
CA GLU A 164 2.97 -7.73 -15.53
C GLU A 164 4.29 -7.90 -14.76
N GLY A 165 4.23 -8.04 -13.43
CA GLY A 165 5.39 -8.30 -12.56
C GLY A 165 5.21 -9.57 -11.74
#